data_AF-A0A7X1TKS5-F1
#
_entry.id   AF-A0A7X1TKS5-F1
#
_cell.length_a   1.000
_cell.length_b   1.000
_cell.length_c   1.000
_cell.angle_alpha   90.00
_cell.angle_beta   90.00
_cell.angle_gamma   90.00
#
_symmetry.space_group_name_H-M   'P 1'
#
loop_
_entity.id
_entity.type
_entity.pdbx_description
1 polymer ?
#
loop_
_entity_poly.entity_id
_entity_poly.type
_entity_poly.pdbx_seq_one_letter_code
_entity_poly.pdbx_strand_id
1 'polypeptide(L)'
;MTPLQVPVLTLTLDGDNEGVHSVVGRWSPVPVERLLIGRDASDTRAVVGAMLVLCRHAQCAASARALAAPQPTISPVATNDEQIELEAARETLRRWLIDFPGVFGGTWSSDVIAQWAGLGSRARIADFCERQVFGMPAARWLALSKSDLANWAAGTGTLPARWLNGLQKQAARPVSIRPANVLRSVRKNAAEMLLARDAGALEVSGPAWPAHADLWSDPETAPDLASGLMSTRLRHLALLCANRASAAAGGLRCGDISIGWARCARGVLVHLARLEEGKVAAYRIVPPTWWNFGRANLLAAALRGLPWEAAQPLAQRLVLLLDPCAPYRIEVNRRA
;
A
#
# COMPACT_ATOMS: atom_id res chain seq x y z
N MET A 1 -1.20 -32.10 -11.69
CA MET A 1 -0.74 -30.85 -11.04
C MET A 1 -1.73 -29.77 -11.38
N THR A 2 -2.55 -29.32 -10.42
CA THR A 2 -3.41 -28.15 -10.63
C THR A 2 -2.50 -26.97 -10.93
N PRO A 3 -2.72 -26.19 -12.01
CA PRO A 3 -1.91 -25.01 -12.27
C PRO A 3 -1.98 -24.11 -11.03
N LEU A 4 -0.82 -23.58 -10.61
CA LEU A 4 -0.73 -22.58 -9.55
C LEU A 4 -1.63 -21.41 -9.96
N GLN A 5 -2.83 -21.35 -9.39
CA GLN A 5 -3.71 -20.20 -9.60
C GLN A 5 -3.03 -18.99 -8.98
N VAL A 6 -2.85 -17.94 -9.79
CA VAL A 6 -2.39 -16.64 -9.30
C VAL A 6 -3.38 -16.19 -8.24
N PRO A 7 -2.95 -15.90 -7.01
CA PRO A 7 -3.85 -15.39 -5.98
C PRO A 7 -4.53 -14.11 -6.45
N VAL A 8 -5.86 -14.07 -6.42
CA VAL A 8 -6.66 -12.88 -6.75
C VAL A 8 -7.32 -12.36 -5.46
N LEU A 9 -7.22 -11.06 -5.22
CA LEU A 9 -8.01 -10.38 -4.20
C LEU A 9 -9.46 -10.24 -4.68
N THR A 10 -10.40 -10.84 -3.98
CA THR A 10 -11.83 -10.64 -4.24
C THR A 10 -12.40 -9.65 -3.25
N LEU A 11 -12.94 -8.54 -3.76
CA LEU A 11 -13.69 -7.58 -2.96
C LEU A 11 -15.19 -7.79 -3.20
N THR A 12 -15.88 -8.37 -2.22
CA THR A 12 -17.31 -8.62 -2.29
C THR A 12 -18.08 -7.47 -1.65
N LEU A 13 -19.02 -6.87 -2.39
CA LEU A 13 -19.99 -5.90 -1.90
C LEU A 13 -21.33 -6.62 -1.77
N ASP A 14 -21.88 -6.69 -0.56
CA ASP A 14 -23.20 -7.26 -0.29
C ASP A 14 -24.16 -6.16 0.15
N GLY A 15 -25.41 -6.25 -0.30
CA GLY A 15 -26.45 -5.29 0.02
C GLY A 15 -27.83 -5.73 -0.45
N ASP A 16 -28.83 -4.88 -0.24
CA ASP A 16 -30.19 -5.03 -0.76
C ASP A 16 -30.40 -4.16 -2.02
N ASN A 17 -31.65 -3.84 -2.36
CA ASN A 17 -31.95 -2.96 -3.48
C ASN A 17 -31.58 -1.48 -3.22
N GLU A 18 -31.45 -1.05 -1.96
CA GLU A 18 -31.19 0.34 -1.59
C GLU A 18 -29.69 0.66 -1.62
N GLY A 19 -28.83 -0.29 -1.23
CA GLY A 19 -27.39 -0.06 -1.29
C GLY A 19 -26.53 -1.09 -0.58
N VAL A 20 -25.26 -0.74 -0.38
CA VAL A 20 -24.24 -1.64 0.17
C VAL A 20 -24.31 -1.69 1.70
N HIS A 21 -24.46 -2.88 2.26
CA HIS A 21 -24.47 -3.12 3.71
C HIS A 21 -23.10 -3.56 4.23
N SER A 22 -22.43 -4.46 3.50
CA SER A 22 -21.11 -4.97 3.88
C SER A 22 -20.16 -5.04 2.71
N VAL A 23 -18.88 -4.88 3.03
CA VAL A 23 -17.79 -5.03 2.08
C VAL A 23 -16.74 -5.94 2.71
N VAL A 24 -16.36 -7.00 2.01
CA VAL A 24 -15.43 -8.01 2.51
C VAL A 24 -14.34 -8.26 1.47
N GLY A 25 -13.08 -8.09 1.88
CA GLY A 25 -11.93 -8.54 1.12
C GLY A 25 -11.59 -9.99 1.44
N ARG A 26 -11.36 -10.81 0.43
CA ARG A 26 -10.83 -12.18 0.55
C ARG A 26 -9.60 -12.34 -0.33
N TRP A 27 -8.50 -12.79 0.25
CA TRP A 27 -7.26 -13.06 -0.47
C TRP A 27 -6.43 -14.08 0.30
N SER A 28 -5.93 -15.08 -0.42
CA SER A 28 -5.05 -16.12 0.11
C SER A 28 -3.74 -16.10 -0.69
N PRO A 29 -2.68 -15.46 -0.18
CA PRO A 29 -1.38 -15.43 -0.86
C PRO A 29 -0.74 -16.84 -0.90
N VAL A 30 0.22 -17.03 -1.80
CA VAL A 30 1.09 -18.22 -1.78
C VAL A 30 1.87 -18.21 -0.45
N PRO A 31 1.87 -19.31 0.32
CA PRO A 31 2.47 -19.35 1.66
C PRO A 31 4.00 -19.53 1.59
N VAL A 32 4.69 -18.52 1.05
CA VAL A 32 6.15 -18.49 0.87
C VAL A 32 6.89 -18.70 2.20
N GLU A 33 6.29 -18.28 3.31
CA GLU A 33 6.88 -18.42 4.66
C GLU A 33 7.19 -19.86 5.03
N ARG A 34 6.42 -20.84 4.52
CA ARG A 34 6.67 -22.26 4.76
C ARG A 34 8.00 -22.74 4.19
N LEU A 35 8.46 -22.10 3.11
CA LEU A 35 9.76 -22.40 2.51
C LEU A 35 10.93 -21.85 3.33
N LEU A 36 10.66 -20.97 4.30
CA LEU A 36 11.68 -20.29 5.11
C LEU A 36 11.99 -21.06 6.40
N ILE A 37 11.04 -21.85 6.91
CA ILE A 37 11.19 -22.59 8.16
C ILE A 37 12.35 -23.59 8.07
N GLY A 38 13.20 -23.61 9.09
CA GLY A 38 14.38 -24.46 9.21
C GLY A 38 15.61 -23.97 8.47
N ARG A 39 15.51 -22.90 7.67
CA ARG A 39 16.66 -22.29 6.97
C ARG A 39 17.44 -21.36 7.88
N ASP A 40 18.71 -21.15 7.55
CA ASP A 40 19.48 -20.05 8.13
C ASP A 40 19.09 -18.68 7.52
N ALA A 41 19.61 -17.61 8.11
CA ALA A 41 19.31 -16.25 7.70
C ALA A 41 19.81 -15.87 6.29
N SER A 42 20.91 -16.45 5.80
CA SER A 42 21.39 -16.20 4.43
C SER A 42 20.48 -16.85 3.39
N ASP A 43 20.18 -18.13 3.56
CA ASP A 43 19.29 -18.89 2.69
C ASP A 43 17.89 -18.28 2.62
N THR A 44 17.37 -17.86 3.77
CA THR A 44 16.05 -17.21 3.85
C THR A 44 15.99 -15.94 3.00
N ARG A 45 17.05 -15.11 3.01
CA ARG A 45 17.11 -13.89 2.18
C ARG A 45 17.12 -14.21 0.68
N ALA A 46 17.84 -15.27 0.29
CA ALA A 46 17.88 -15.71 -1.11
C ALA A 46 16.49 -16.17 -1.59
N VAL A 47 15.78 -16.98 -0.79
CA VAL A 47 14.42 -17.44 -1.11
C VAL A 47 13.44 -16.28 -1.22
N VAL A 48 13.45 -15.34 -0.27
CA VAL A 48 12.58 -14.15 -0.31
C VAL A 48 12.81 -13.35 -1.60
N GLY A 49 14.06 -13.08 -1.96
CA GLY A 49 14.40 -12.33 -3.15
C GLY A 49 14.08 -13.04 -4.48
N ALA A 50 13.93 -14.36 -4.47
CA ALA A 50 13.55 -15.15 -5.63
C ALA A 50 12.03 -15.29 -5.78
N MET A 51 11.30 -15.43 -4.67
CA MET A 51 9.87 -15.71 -4.67
C MET A 51 8.99 -14.45 -4.67
N LEU A 52 9.48 -13.34 -4.12
CA LEU A 52 8.70 -12.11 -3.95
C LEU A 52 9.19 -11.01 -4.90
N VAL A 53 8.69 -11.04 -6.13
CA VAL A 53 9.10 -10.11 -7.20
C VAL A 53 8.44 -8.73 -7.06
N LEU A 54 7.22 -8.68 -6.51
CA LEU A 54 6.52 -7.42 -6.29
C LEU A 54 7.04 -6.74 -5.01
N CYS A 55 7.51 -5.50 -5.14
CA CYS A 55 8.21 -4.78 -4.07
C CYS A 55 9.44 -5.54 -3.53
N ARG A 56 10.21 -6.15 -4.43
CA ARG A 56 11.32 -7.04 -4.10
C ARG A 56 12.32 -6.40 -3.13
N HIS A 57 12.71 -5.14 -3.35
CA HIS A 57 13.67 -4.48 -2.47
C HIS A 57 13.12 -4.29 -1.06
N ALA A 58 11.85 -3.88 -0.95
CA ALA A 58 11.18 -3.76 0.33
C ALA A 58 11.06 -5.12 1.07
N GLN A 59 10.72 -6.19 0.35
CA GLN A 59 10.62 -7.56 0.88
C GLN A 59 11.97 -8.05 1.40
N CYS A 60 13.04 -7.87 0.62
CA CYS A 60 14.39 -8.23 1.03
C CYS A 60 14.86 -7.44 2.25
N ALA A 61 14.62 -6.13 2.29
CA ALA A 61 15.01 -5.29 3.41
C ALA A 61 14.24 -5.64 4.70
N ALA A 62 12.91 -5.79 4.62
CA ALA A 62 12.11 -6.20 5.76
C ALA A 62 12.53 -7.59 6.27
N SER A 63 12.78 -8.55 5.36
CA SER A 63 13.31 -9.87 5.72
C SER A 63 14.67 -9.78 6.41
N ALA A 64 15.63 -9.03 5.85
CA ALA A 64 16.95 -8.86 6.42
C ALA A 64 16.89 -8.25 7.84
N ARG A 65 15.97 -7.31 8.08
CA ARG A 65 15.76 -6.72 9.41
C ARG A 65 15.10 -7.68 10.38
N ALA A 66 14.16 -8.52 9.93
CA ALA A 66 13.54 -9.56 10.75
C ALA A 66 14.53 -10.69 11.10
N LEU A 67 15.53 -10.95 10.26
CA LEU A 67 16.54 -11.99 10.45
C LEU A 67 17.84 -11.48 11.11
N ALA A 68 17.95 -10.18 11.36
CA ALA A 68 19.15 -9.61 11.95
C ALA A 68 19.38 -10.18 13.36
N ALA A 69 20.65 -10.42 13.69
CA ALA A 69 21.04 -10.88 15.01
C ALA A 69 20.52 -9.91 16.09
N PRO A 70 20.12 -10.45 17.26
CA PRO A 70 19.48 -9.64 18.29
C PRO A 70 20.40 -8.52 18.78
N GLN A 71 19.99 -7.26 18.56
CA GLN A 71 20.59 -6.13 19.26
C GLN A 71 19.78 -5.84 20.55
N PRO A 72 20.44 -5.62 21.69
CA PRO A 72 19.77 -5.41 22.98
C PRO A 72 19.02 -4.07 23.06
N THR A 73 19.25 -3.15 22.12
CA THR A 73 18.62 -1.84 22.09
C THR A 73 17.28 -1.87 21.34
N ILE A 74 16.21 -1.58 22.09
CA ILE A 74 14.85 -1.37 21.59
C ILE A 74 14.80 0.02 20.95
N SER A 75 15.40 0.18 19.77
CA SER A 75 15.22 1.40 19.00
C SER A 75 15.08 1.05 17.52
N PRO A 76 14.07 1.59 16.82
CA PRO A 76 13.90 1.32 15.41
C PRO A 76 15.12 1.84 14.64
N VAL A 77 15.96 0.94 14.15
CA VAL A 77 17.06 1.30 13.24
C VAL A 77 16.42 1.60 11.89
N ALA A 78 16.08 2.86 11.68
CA ALA A 78 15.43 3.33 10.47
C ALA A 78 16.51 3.78 9.48
N THR A 79 16.49 3.24 8.27
CA THR A 79 17.45 3.57 7.22
C THR A 79 16.72 4.05 5.97
N ASN A 80 17.27 5.09 5.35
CA ASN A 80 16.92 5.43 3.97
C ASN A 80 17.53 4.36 3.04
N ASP A 81 16.78 3.99 2.01
CA ASP A 81 17.21 3.01 1.02
C ASP A 81 16.70 3.46 -0.34
N GLU A 82 17.61 3.94 -1.18
CA GLU A 82 17.28 4.49 -2.49
C GLU A 82 16.62 3.44 -3.39
N GLN A 83 17.00 2.16 -3.31
CA GLN A 83 16.39 1.15 -4.18
C GLN A 83 14.92 0.91 -3.83
N ILE A 84 14.58 0.92 -2.53
CA ILE A 84 13.19 0.84 -2.06
C ILE A 84 12.39 2.06 -2.52
N GLU A 85 12.97 3.26 -2.40
CA GLU A 85 12.33 4.51 -2.83
C GLU A 85 12.09 4.56 -4.34
N LEU A 86 13.08 4.16 -5.14
CA LEU A 86 12.97 4.08 -6.60
C LEU A 86 11.93 3.05 -7.03
N GLU A 87 11.94 1.87 -6.41
CA GLU A 87 10.92 0.84 -6.63
C GLU A 87 9.52 1.36 -6.30
N ALA A 88 9.35 2.04 -5.15
CA ALA A 88 8.07 2.60 -4.74
C ALA A 88 7.54 3.66 -5.73
N ALA A 89 8.41 4.56 -6.20
CA ALA A 89 8.05 5.57 -7.19
C ALA A 89 7.70 4.95 -8.55
N ARG A 90 8.52 4.01 -9.05
CA ARG A 90 8.29 3.33 -10.33
C ARG A 90 7.00 2.52 -10.34
N GLU A 91 6.70 1.80 -9.27
CA GLU A 91 5.47 1.03 -9.12
C GLU A 91 4.23 1.94 -9.07
N THR A 92 4.32 3.07 -8.35
CA THR A 92 3.26 4.08 -8.32
C THR A 92 2.99 4.64 -9.72
N LEU A 93 4.05 5.04 -10.44
CA LEU A 93 3.95 5.57 -11.80
C LEU A 93 3.44 4.53 -12.80
N ARG A 94 3.84 3.26 -12.69
CA ARG A 94 3.31 2.18 -13.53
C ARG A 94 1.79 2.13 -13.43
N ARG A 95 1.27 2.11 -12.20
CA ARG A 95 -0.17 2.05 -11.93
C ARG A 95 -0.91 3.25 -12.54
N TRP A 96 -0.28 4.44 -12.50
CA TRP A 96 -0.85 5.67 -13.03
C TRP A 96 -0.80 5.75 -14.55
N LEU A 97 0.22 5.15 -15.18
CA LEU A 97 0.36 5.13 -16.63
C LEU A 97 -0.54 4.09 -17.29
N ILE A 98 -0.77 2.95 -16.63
CA ILE A 98 -1.46 1.81 -17.24
C ILE A 98 -2.91 1.71 -16.77
N ASP A 99 -3.17 1.75 -15.47
CA ASP A 99 -4.48 1.36 -14.91
C ASP A 99 -5.38 2.56 -14.61
N PHE A 100 -4.81 3.68 -14.14
CA PHE A 100 -5.59 4.85 -13.73
C PHE A 100 -6.38 5.51 -14.88
N PRO A 101 -5.88 5.62 -16.13
CA PRO A 101 -6.64 6.27 -17.21
C PRO A 101 -8.00 5.61 -17.46
N GLY A 102 -8.08 4.29 -17.34
CA GLY A 102 -9.33 3.54 -17.52
C GLY A 102 -10.38 3.77 -16.44
N VAL A 103 -9.99 4.24 -15.25
CA VAL A 103 -10.89 4.41 -14.09
C VAL A 103 -11.13 5.88 -13.72
N PHE A 104 -10.12 6.72 -13.88
CA PHE A 104 -10.17 8.16 -13.58
C PHE A 104 -10.32 9.03 -14.84
N GLY A 105 -10.20 8.43 -16.04
CA GLY A 105 -10.37 9.10 -17.32
C GLY A 105 -9.09 9.72 -17.89
N GLY A 106 -9.14 10.05 -19.18
CA GLY A 106 -8.00 10.57 -19.95
C GLY A 106 -7.11 9.48 -20.54
N THR A 107 -6.05 9.88 -21.25
CA THR A 107 -5.12 8.97 -21.92
C THR A 107 -3.70 9.54 -21.89
N TRP A 108 -2.72 8.67 -21.72
CA TRP A 108 -1.31 9.00 -21.95
C TRP A 108 -0.96 8.72 -23.41
N SER A 109 -0.05 9.48 -24.00
CA SER A 109 0.53 9.10 -25.29
C SER A 109 1.42 7.86 -25.13
N SER A 110 1.59 7.10 -26.20
CA SER A 110 2.51 5.95 -26.23
C SER A 110 3.92 6.33 -25.79
N ASP A 111 4.38 7.52 -26.18
CA ASP A 111 5.72 8.02 -25.83
C ASP A 111 5.88 8.31 -24.34
N VAL A 112 4.82 8.81 -23.69
CA VAL A 112 4.83 9.04 -22.24
C VAL A 112 4.81 7.71 -21.48
N ILE A 113 4.05 6.71 -21.96
CA ILE A 113 4.03 5.37 -21.37
C ILE A 113 5.42 4.70 -21.52
N ALA A 114 6.04 4.80 -22.71
CA ALA A 114 7.33 4.18 -23.00
C ALA A 114 8.48 4.72 -22.12
N GLN A 115 8.40 5.98 -21.67
CA GLN A 115 9.40 6.58 -20.77
C GLN A 115 9.54 5.84 -19.43
N TRP A 116 8.51 5.08 -18.99
CA TRP A 116 8.56 4.31 -17.75
C TRP A 116 9.78 3.39 -17.65
N ALA A 117 10.19 2.78 -18.77
CA ALA A 117 11.35 1.91 -18.83
C ALA A 117 12.64 2.64 -18.39
N GLY A 118 12.77 3.92 -18.74
CA GLY A 118 13.95 4.75 -18.47
C GLY A 118 14.03 5.36 -17.08
N LEU A 119 12.99 5.23 -16.24
CA LEU A 119 12.88 5.83 -14.90
C LEU A 119 13.76 5.12 -13.83
N GLY A 120 15.04 4.90 -14.12
CA GLY A 120 15.97 4.12 -13.30
C GLY A 120 16.70 4.91 -12.21
N SER A 121 16.46 6.22 -12.08
CA SER A 121 17.10 7.07 -11.08
C SER A 121 16.14 8.13 -10.57
N ARG A 122 16.41 8.66 -9.38
CA ARG A 122 15.57 9.68 -8.74
C ARG A 122 15.48 10.94 -9.60
N ALA A 123 16.59 11.36 -10.21
CA ALA A 123 16.62 12.51 -11.11
C ALA A 123 15.66 12.34 -12.30
N ARG A 124 15.67 11.16 -12.95
CA ARG A 124 14.75 10.87 -14.07
C ARG A 124 13.29 10.80 -13.63
N ILE A 125 13.03 10.23 -12.46
CA ILE A 125 11.68 10.18 -11.88
C ILE A 125 11.19 11.59 -11.55
N ALA A 126 12.04 12.42 -10.94
CA ALA A 126 11.69 13.79 -10.58
C ALA A 126 11.40 14.64 -11.83
N ASP A 127 12.23 14.55 -12.86
CA ASP A 127 12.03 15.23 -14.16
C ASP A 127 10.76 14.74 -14.89
N PHE A 128 10.48 13.44 -14.85
CA PHE A 128 9.22 12.90 -15.36
C PHE A 128 8.02 13.45 -14.58
N CYS A 129 8.06 13.42 -13.26
CA CYS A 129 6.96 13.88 -12.42
C CYS A 129 6.75 15.39 -12.52
N GLU A 130 7.81 16.18 -12.63
CA GLU A 130 7.71 17.63 -12.86
C GLU A 130 6.90 17.93 -14.12
N ARG A 131 7.20 17.24 -15.24
CA ARG A 131 6.53 17.48 -16.52
C ARG A 131 5.14 16.86 -16.61
N GLN A 132 4.99 15.61 -16.16
CA GLN A 132 3.80 14.80 -16.44
C GLN A 132 2.80 14.73 -15.27
N VAL A 133 3.28 14.95 -14.04
CA VAL A 133 2.46 14.78 -12.83
C VAL A 133 2.12 16.13 -12.20
N PHE A 134 3.13 16.91 -11.82
CA PHE A 134 2.97 18.11 -11.01
C PHE A 134 2.88 19.40 -11.83
N GLY A 135 3.46 19.45 -13.04
CA GLY A 135 3.60 20.69 -13.81
C GLY A 135 4.54 21.71 -13.17
N MET A 136 5.33 21.29 -12.17
CA MET A 136 6.30 22.10 -11.43
C MET A 136 7.24 21.18 -10.61
N PRO A 137 8.39 21.67 -10.12
CA PRO A 137 9.26 20.87 -9.26
C PRO A 137 8.53 20.31 -8.04
N ALA A 138 8.76 19.03 -7.72
CA ALA A 138 8.08 18.34 -6.62
C ALA A 138 8.24 19.05 -5.26
N ALA A 139 9.42 19.65 -5.00
CA ALA A 139 9.67 20.42 -3.79
C ALA A 139 8.78 21.68 -3.69
N ARG A 140 8.47 22.32 -4.82
CA ARG A 140 7.54 23.45 -4.88
C ARG A 140 6.10 22.98 -4.71
N TRP A 141 5.74 21.86 -5.33
CA TRP A 141 4.41 21.26 -5.16
C TRP A 141 4.13 20.89 -3.69
N LEU A 142 5.12 20.33 -2.98
CA LEU A 142 5.02 20.01 -1.55
C LEU A 142 4.78 21.23 -0.63
N ALA A 143 5.14 22.43 -1.10
CA ALA A 143 4.98 23.68 -0.35
C ALA A 143 3.62 24.36 -0.60
N LEU A 144 2.77 23.81 -1.47
CA LEU A 144 1.44 24.35 -1.72
C LEU A 144 0.59 24.31 -0.44
N SER A 145 -0.11 25.42 -0.17
CA SER A 145 -1.17 25.44 0.83
C SER A 145 -2.37 24.60 0.37
N LYS A 146 -3.34 24.37 1.26
CA LYS A 146 -4.58 23.65 0.88
C LYS A 146 -5.35 24.36 -0.25
N SER A 147 -5.42 25.69 -0.21
CA SER A 147 -6.05 26.48 -1.27
C SER A 147 -5.26 26.41 -2.58
N ASP A 148 -3.94 26.48 -2.51
CA ASP A 148 -3.10 26.40 -3.71
C ASP A 148 -3.12 25.01 -4.34
N LEU A 149 -3.25 23.96 -3.53
CA LEU A 149 -3.44 22.59 -4.02
C LEU A 149 -4.78 22.44 -4.75
N ALA A 150 -5.86 23.03 -4.24
CA ALA A 150 -7.15 23.04 -4.93
C ALA A 150 -7.08 23.82 -6.26
N ASN A 151 -6.41 24.98 -6.25
CA ASN A 151 -6.16 25.77 -7.47
C ASN A 151 -5.29 25.00 -8.48
N TRP A 152 -4.27 24.29 -8.01
CA TRP A 152 -3.42 23.43 -8.82
C TRP A 152 -4.22 22.30 -9.48
N ALA A 153 -5.07 21.62 -8.71
CA ALA A 153 -5.92 20.55 -9.23
C ALA A 153 -6.89 21.09 -10.30
N ALA A 154 -7.47 22.27 -10.05
CA ALA A 154 -8.41 22.91 -10.97
C ALA A 154 -7.74 23.48 -12.24
N GLY A 155 -6.50 23.94 -12.15
CA GLY A 155 -5.86 24.76 -13.19
C GLY A 155 -4.73 24.09 -13.97
N THR A 156 -4.07 23.04 -13.44
CA THR A 156 -2.94 22.43 -14.15
C THR A 156 -3.40 21.39 -15.17
N GLY A 157 -2.82 21.44 -16.37
CA GLY A 157 -3.16 20.56 -17.49
C GLY A 157 -2.63 19.12 -17.37
N THR A 158 -2.11 18.70 -16.20
CA THR A 158 -1.63 17.33 -16.02
C THR A 158 -2.79 16.37 -15.74
N LEU A 159 -2.63 15.09 -16.10
CA LEU A 159 -3.65 14.08 -15.83
C LEU A 159 -3.91 13.90 -14.32
N PRO A 160 -2.89 13.76 -13.45
CA PRO A 160 -3.12 13.59 -12.02
C PRO A 160 -3.84 14.76 -11.34
N ALA A 161 -3.60 16.00 -11.79
CA ALA A 161 -4.34 17.15 -11.31
C ALA A 161 -5.83 17.08 -11.67
N ARG A 162 -6.14 16.72 -12.93
CA ARG A 162 -7.52 16.50 -13.37
C ARG A 162 -8.21 15.39 -12.60
N TRP A 163 -7.52 14.28 -12.31
CA TRP A 163 -8.07 13.20 -11.49
C TRP A 163 -8.42 13.68 -10.09
N LEU A 164 -7.50 14.40 -9.42
CA LEU A 164 -7.77 14.96 -8.09
C LEU A 164 -8.95 15.94 -8.10
N ASN A 165 -9.00 16.85 -9.08
CA ASN A 165 -10.10 17.80 -9.23
C ASN A 165 -11.45 17.09 -9.47
N GLY A 166 -11.46 16.06 -10.31
CA GLY A 166 -12.65 15.26 -10.57
C GLY A 166 -13.17 14.55 -9.32
N LEU A 167 -12.26 13.99 -8.51
CA LEU A 167 -12.62 13.37 -7.22
C LEU A 167 -13.17 14.41 -6.24
N GLN A 168 -12.51 15.57 -6.10
CA GLN A 168 -12.95 16.64 -5.20
C GLN A 168 -14.34 17.19 -5.57
N LYS A 169 -14.65 17.30 -6.86
CA LYS A 169 -15.98 17.74 -7.34
C LYS A 169 -17.09 16.72 -7.09
N GLN A 170 -16.75 15.43 -7.02
CA GLN A 170 -17.69 14.33 -6.78
C GLN A 170 -17.74 13.92 -5.31
N ALA A 171 -16.92 14.50 -4.45
CA ALA A 171 -16.81 14.14 -3.06
C ALA A 171 -18.11 14.47 -2.30
N ALA A 172 -18.74 13.45 -1.74
CA ALA A 172 -20.04 13.58 -1.07
C ALA A 172 -19.98 13.28 0.44
N ARG A 173 -18.93 12.60 0.91
CA ARG A 173 -18.86 12.08 2.27
C ARG A 173 -17.49 12.35 2.92
N PRO A 174 -17.36 13.44 3.68
CA PRO A 174 -16.14 13.78 4.39
C PRO A 174 -15.68 12.64 5.30
N VAL A 175 -14.36 12.47 5.36
CA VAL A 175 -13.73 11.45 6.20
C VAL A 175 -12.65 12.07 7.06
N SER A 176 -12.61 11.67 8.33
CA SER A 176 -11.48 11.94 9.21
C SER A 176 -10.50 10.77 9.12
N ILE A 177 -9.27 11.10 8.73
CA ILE A 177 -8.19 10.16 8.53
C ILE A 177 -7.20 10.32 9.67
N ARG A 178 -6.76 9.20 10.23
CA ARG A 178 -5.76 9.16 11.30
C ARG A 178 -4.67 8.16 10.93
N PRO A 179 -3.40 8.40 11.32
CA PRO A 179 -2.34 7.42 11.13
C PRO A 179 -2.73 6.07 11.75
N ALA A 180 -2.60 5.00 10.97
CA ALA A 180 -3.02 3.67 11.40
C ALA A 180 -2.06 3.04 12.42
N ASN A 181 -0.84 3.59 12.54
CA ASN A 181 0.18 3.18 13.49
C ASN A 181 0.48 1.68 13.40
N VAL A 182 0.65 1.17 12.18
CA VAL A 182 0.84 -0.25 11.88
C VAL A 182 1.89 -0.87 12.79
N LEU A 183 3.08 -0.27 12.88
CA LEU A 183 4.19 -0.82 13.64
C LEU A 183 3.87 -0.94 15.13
N ARG A 184 3.06 -0.02 15.68
CA ARG A 184 2.58 -0.10 17.06
C ARG A 184 1.64 -1.29 17.24
N SER A 185 0.74 -1.52 16.29
CA SER A 185 -0.20 -2.65 16.30
C SER A 185 0.51 -3.99 16.12
N VAL A 186 1.47 -4.08 15.21
CA VAL A 186 2.32 -5.28 15.04
C VAL A 186 3.08 -5.58 16.32
N ARG A 187 3.73 -4.58 16.92
CA ARG A 187 4.49 -4.77 18.17
C ARG A 187 3.61 -5.29 19.31
N LYS A 188 2.36 -4.82 19.41
CA LYS A 188 1.42 -5.28 20.45
C LYS A 188 0.94 -6.71 20.24
N ASN A 189 0.83 -7.15 18.99
CA ASN A 189 0.20 -8.41 18.63
C ASN A 189 1.18 -9.39 17.94
N ALA A 190 2.50 -9.22 18.16
CA ALA A 190 3.53 -9.91 17.39
C ALA A 190 3.41 -11.45 17.48
N ALA A 191 3.18 -11.98 18.68
CA ALA A 191 3.03 -13.42 18.92
C ALA A 191 1.78 -13.98 18.23
N GLU A 192 0.64 -13.29 18.35
CA GLU A 192 -0.61 -13.68 17.68
C GLU A 192 -0.45 -13.67 16.16
N MET A 193 0.14 -12.60 15.60
CA MET A 193 0.37 -12.47 14.16
C MET A 193 1.32 -13.54 13.62
N LEU A 194 2.38 -13.89 14.37
CA LEU A 194 3.33 -14.92 13.98
C LEU A 194 2.68 -16.31 13.92
N LEU A 195 1.74 -16.60 14.82
CA LEU A 195 1.04 -17.89 14.92
C LEU A 195 -0.25 -17.98 14.10
N ALA A 196 -0.79 -16.86 13.62
CA ALA A 196 -2.01 -16.82 12.82
C ALA A 196 -1.90 -17.76 11.60
N ARG A 197 -2.91 -18.60 11.34
CA ARG A 197 -2.96 -19.49 10.16
C ARG A 197 -3.40 -18.73 8.92
N ASP A 198 -2.94 -19.17 7.74
CA ASP A 198 -3.17 -18.49 6.45
C ASP A 198 -4.66 -18.40 6.06
N ALA A 199 -5.49 -19.36 6.50
CA ALA A 199 -6.92 -19.37 6.23
C ALA A 199 -7.62 -18.33 7.10
N GLY A 200 -7.95 -17.18 6.50
CA GLY A 200 -8.72 -16.12 7.16
C GLY A 200 -7.88 -14.97 7.70
N ALA A 201 -6.65 -14.71 7.23
CA ALA A 201 -5.87 -13.56 7.69
C ALA A 201 -6.61 -12.21 7.59
N LEU A 202 -7.45 -12.04 6.55
CA LEU A 202 -8.38 -10.90 6.46
C LEU A 202 -9.59 -11.04 7.41
N GLU A 203 -10.06 -12.27 7.68
CA GLU A 203 -11.20 -12.57 8.56
C GLU A 203 -10.88 -12.45 10.07
N VAL A 204 -9.61 -12.58 10.46
CA VAL A 204 -9.11 -12.48 11.85
C VAL A 204 -8.86 -11.03 12.28
N SER A 205 -8.90 -10.06 11.36
CA SER A 205 -8.67 -8.66 11.68
C SER A 205 -9.82 -8.05 12.51
N GLY A 206 -9.69 -8.09 13.84
CA GLY A 206 -10.60 -7.44 14.78
C GLY A 206 -10.37 -5.92 14.89
N PRO A 207 -11.14 -5.20 15.73
CA PRO A 207 -11.02 -3.74 15.92
C PRO A 207 -9.65 -3.27 16.47
N ALA A 208 -8.79 -4.20 16.90
CA ALA A 208 -7.41 -3.93 17.30
C ALA A 208 -6.41 -3.80 16.12
N TRP A 209 -6.88 -3.98 14.88
CA TRP A 209 -6.04 -3.95 13.68
C TRP A 209 -5.98 -2.55 13.03
N PRO A 210 -4.88 -2.19 12.35
CA PRO A 210 -4.76 -0.92 11.64
C PRO A 210 -5.79 -0.80 10.51
N ALA A 211 -6.38 0.39 10.33
CA ALA A 211 -7.40 0.62 9.31
C ALA A 211 -6.86 0.76 7.88
N HIS A 212 -5.55 0.95 7.74
CA HIS A 212 -4.83 1.06 6.47
C HIS A 212 -3.32 0.92 6.69
N ALA A 213 -2.54 0.93 5.61
CA ALA A 213 -1.11 0.68 5.61
C ALA A 213 -0.18 1.87 5.83
N ASP A 214 -0.52 2.71 6.82
CA ASP A 214 0.22 3.95 7.11
C ASP A 214 0.44 4.81 5.86
N LEU A 215 -0.63 4.96 5.06
CA LEU A 215 -0.67 5.84 3.89
C LEU A 215 -0.72 7.34 4.27
N TRP A 216 -0.97 7.65 5.54
CA TRP A 216 -0.95 9.00 6.09
C TRP A 216 -0.09 9.04 7.35
N SER A 217 0.82 10.00 7.39
CA SER A 217 1.69 10.25 8.54
C SER A 217 1.04 11.15 9.59
N ASP A 218 0.15 12.03 9.17
CA ASP A 218 -0.49 13.04 10.01
C ASP A 218 -2.03 12.91 9.93
N PRO A 219 -2.77 13.26 11.01
CA PRO A 219 -4.21 13.36 10.95
C PRO A 219 -4.68 14.40 9.92
N GLU A 220 -5.71 14.07 9.16
CA GLU A 220 -6.26 14.95 8.13
C GLU A 220 -7.78 14.76 8.01
N THR A 221 -8.47 15.80 7.52
CA THR A 221 -9.84 15.68 7.03
C THR A 221 -9.81 15.83 5.51
N ALA A 222 -10.42 14.88 4.81
CA ALA A 222 -10.57 14.91 3.36
C ALA A 222 -12.06 15.01 2.95
N PRO A 223 -12.37 15.63 1.80
CA PRO A 223 -13.74 15.70 1.28
C PRO A 223 -14.40 14.32 1.09
N ASP A 224 -13.58 13.31 0.75
CA ASP A 224 -13.92 11.90 0.76
C ASP A 224 -12.64 11.05 0.82
N LEU A 225 -12.80 9.73 0.93
CA LEU A 225 -11.66 8.82 0.99
C LEU A 225 -10.85 8.80 -0.31
N ALA A 226 -11.50 8.88 -1.48
CA ALA A 226 -10.81 8.80 -2.76
C ALA A 226 -9.91 10.02 -3.00
N SER A 227 -10.39 11.23 -2.72
CA SER A 227 -9.60 12.46 -2.79
C SER A 227 -8.46 12.45 -1.78
N GLY A 228 -8.73 12.00 -0.54
CA GLY A 228 -7.69 11.87 0.49
C GLY A 228 -6.57 10.91 0.08
N LEU A 229 -6.94 9.76 -0.50
CA LEU A 229 -5.97 8.79 -1.04
C LEU A 229 -5.20 9.37 -2.23
N MET A 230 -5.86 10.02 -3.19
CA MET A 230 -5.17 10.62 -4.34
C MET A 230 -4.15 11.68 -3.88
N SER A 231 -4.57 12.58 -2.98
CA SER A 231 -3.69 13.60 -2.40
C SER A 231 -2.49 13.00 -1.68
N THR A 232 -2.69 11.95 -0.86
CA THR A 232 -1.57 11.33 -0.14
C THR A 232 -0.62 10.59 -1.10
N ARG A 233 -1.13 9.95 -2.15
CA ARG A 233 -0.29 9.30 -3.18
C ARG A 233 0.55 10.32 -3.94
N LEU A 234 -0.03 11.44 -4.34
CA LEU A 234 0.70 12.57 -4.94
C LEU A 234 1.79 13.10 -4.00
N ARG A 235 1.46 13.29 -2.72
CA ARG A 235 2.41 13.74 -1.70
C ARG A 235 3.56 12.75 -1.50
N HIS A 236 3.28 11.44 -1.41
CA HIS A 236 4.32 10.42 -1.29
C HIS A 236 5.25 10.41 -2.51
N LEU A 237 4.69 10.47 -3.73
CA LEU A 237 5.51 10.55 -4.93
C LEU A 237 6.36 11.82 -4.96
N ALA A 238 5.81 12.95 -4.54
CA ALA A 238 6.55 14.21 -4.45
C ALA A 238 7.70 14.16 -3.42
N LEU A 239 7.48 13.53 -2.26
CA LEU A 239 8.52 13.32 -1.24
C LEU A 239 9.66 12.45 -1.77
N LEU A 240 9.35 11.39 -2.54
CA LEU A 240 10.36 10.54 -3.19
C LEU A 240 11.16 11.33 -4.24
N CYS A 241 10.48 12.12 -5.08
CA CYS A 241 11.13 12.98 -6.07
C CYS A 241 12.06 14.02 -5.43
N ALA A 242 11.62 14.62 -4.32
CA ALA A 242 12.35 15.67 -3.61
C ALA A 242 13.44 15.13 -2.66
N ASN A 243 13.65 13.80 -2.57
CA ASN A 243 14.53 13.15 -1.60
C ASN A 243 14.23 13.56 -0.15
N ARG A 244 12.94 13.63 0.20
CA ARG A 244 12.42 14.01 1.53
C ARG A 244 11.55 12.92 2.15
N ALA A 245 11.60 11.70 1.61
CA ALA A 245 10.86 10.59 2.17
C ALA A 245 11.38 10.24 3.57
N SER A 246 10.48 9.77 4.44
CA SER A 246 10.88 9.18 5.73
C SER A 246 11.64 7.87 5.51
N ALA A 247 12.35 7.41 6.53
CA ALA A 247 13.09 6.14 6.49
C ALA A 247 12.34 5.00 5.78
N ALA A 248 13.01 4.41 4.79
CA ALA A 248 12.45 3.42 3.89
C ALA A 248 12.28 2.06 4.55
N ALA A 249 13.14 1.69 5.50
CA ALA A 249 13.06 0.41 6.20
C ALA A 249 13.58 0.50 7.63
N GLY A 250 13.25 -0.51 8.44
CA GLY A 250 13.83 -0.65 9.76
C GLY A 250 13.46 -1.96 10.44
N GLY A 251 13.93 -2.12 11.68
CA GLY A 251 13.65 -3.30 12.49
C GLY A 251 13.51 -2.98 13.96
N LEU A 252 12.80 -3.84 14.68
CA LEU A 252 12.66 -3.79 16.14
C LEU A 252 12.45 -5.21 16.68
N ARG A 253 12.62 -5.37 17.99
CA ARG A 253 12.45 -6.65 18.68
C ARG A 253 11.31 -6.60 19.70
N CYS A 254 10.58 -7.71 19.84
CA CYS A 254 9.54 -7.92 20.84
C CYS A 254 9.71 -9.33 21.44
N GLY A 255 10.38 -9.43 22.59
CA GLY A 255 10.74 -10.72 23.19
C GLY A 255 11.69 -11.52 22.29
N ASP A 256 11.30 -12.75 21.97
CA ASP A 256 11.99 -13.66 21.03
C ASP A 256 11.63 -13.40 19.56
N ILE A 257 10.68 -12.51 19.27
CA ILE A 257 10.24 -12.17 17.92
C ILE A 257 10.97 -10.93 17.41
N SER A 258 11.61 -11.07 16.25
CA SER A 258 12.20 -9.97 15.49
C SER A 258 11.22 -9.49 14.42
N ILE A 259 11.08 -8.18 14.30
CA ILE A 259 10.18 -7.52 13.36
C ILE A 259 11.02 -6.67 12.42
N GLY A 260 10.90 -6.92 11.13
CA GLY A 260 11.44 -6.06 10.07
C GLY A 260 10.31 -5.39 9.29
N TRP A 261 10.53 -4.16 8.84
CA TRP A 261 9.55 -3.43 8.05
C TRP A 261 10.21 -2.63 6.93
N ALA A 262 9.46 -2.39 5.87
CA ALA A 262 9.83 -1.52 4.76
C ALA A 262 8.61 -0.76 4.23
N ARG A 263 8.79 0.46 3.74
CA ARG A 263 7.76 1.28 3.09
C ARG A 263 7.81 1.05 1.59
N CYS A 264 6.85 0.31 1.06
CA CYS A 264 6.73 0.10 -0.38
C CYS A 264 5.67 1.04 -0.98
N ALA A 265 5.47 0.97 -2.30
CA ALA A 265 4.46 1.77 -3.00
C ALA A 265 3.06 1.66 -2.38
N ARG A 266 2.74 0.53 -1.73
CA ARG A 266 1.38 0.16 -1.29
C ARG A 266 1.14 0.47 0.19
N GLY A 267 2.17 0.88 0.92
CA GLY A 267 2.17 1.15 2.34
C GLY A 267 3.31 0.40 3.07
N VAL A 268 3.23 0.33 4.39
CA VAL A 268 4.21 -0.43 5.18
C VAL A 268 4.05 -1.93 4.92
N LEU A 269 5.16 -2.64 4.77
CA LEU A 269 5.27 -4.10 4.67
C LEU A 269 6.01 -4.58 5.92
N VAL A 270 5.56 -5.68 6.52
CA VAL A 270 6.13 -6.19 7.77
C VAL A 270 6.46 -7.67 7.67
N HIS A 271 7.61 -8.05 8.20
CA HIS A 271 8.07 -9.42 8.35
C HIS A 271 8.30 -9.68 9.83
N LEU A 272 7.81 -10.80 10.34
CA LEU A 272 8.07 -11.27 11.69
C LEU A 272 8.83 -12.59 11.60
N ALA A 273 9.86 -12.74 12.42
CA ALA A 273 10.62 -13.98 12.49
C ALA A 273 10.96 -14.33 13.95
N ARG A 274 10.92 -15.62 14.27
CA ARG A 274 11.56 -16.17 15.46
C ARG A 274 12.70 -17.07 15.01
N LEU A 275 13.87 -16.86 15.61
CA LEU A 275 15.06 -17.67 15.35
C LEU A 275 15.35 -18.59 16.53
N GLU A 276 15.66 -19.85 16.26
CA GLU A 276 16.13 -20.85 17.23
C GLU A 276 17.41 -21.47 16.66
N GLU A 277 18.49 -21.45 17.44
CA GLU A 277 19.81 -21.98 17.02
C GLU A 277 20.30 -21.45 15.66
N GLY A 278 20.02 -20.16 15.36
CA GLY A 278 20.41 -19.52 14.10
C GLY A 278 19.53 -19.88 12.89
N LYS A 279 18.48 -20.68 13.09
CA LYS A 279 17.52 -21.09 12.06
C LYS A 279 16.16 -20.46 12.28
N VAL A 280 15.40 -20.30 11.20
CA VAL A 280 14.03 -19.76 11.24
C VAL A 280 13.08 -20.80 11.84
N ALA A 281 12.63 -20.57 13.07
CA ALA A 281 11.65 -21.40 13.75
C ALA A 281 10.21 -21.04 13.37
N ALA A 282 9.96 -19.75 13.16
CA ALA A 282 8.68 -19.22 12.70
C ALA A 282 8.89 -17.98 11.84
N TYR A 283 8.02 -17.79 10.84
CA TYR A 283 8.08 -16.64 9.94
C TYR A 283 6.69 -16.23 9.49
N ARG A 284 6.44 -14.91 9.44
CA ARG A 284 5.18 -14.35 8.93
C ARG A 284 5.45 -13.12 8.09
N ILE A 285 4.86 -13.08 6.89
CA ILE A 285 4.80 -11.88 6.06
C ILE A 285 3.43 -11.25 6.24
N VAL A 286 3.41 -9.95 6.55
CA VAL A 286 2.21 -9.15 6.70
C VAL A 286 2.24 -8.03 5.66
N PRO A 287 1.65 -8.24 4.47
CA PRO A 287 1.69 -7.28 3.38
C PRO A 287 0.67 -6.12 3.58
N PRO A 288 0.89 -4.96 2.96
CA PRO A 288 -0.03 -3.82 3.03
C PRO A 288 -1.49 -4.16 2.66
N THR A 289 -1.67 -5.13 1.75
CA THR A 289 -3.00 -5.62 1.32
C THR A 289 -3.83 -6.14 2.50
N TRP A 290 -3.21 -6.73 3.51
CA TRP A 290 -3.94 -7.26 4.66
C TRP A 290 -4.64 -6.16 5.46
N TRP A 291 -4.03 -4.99 5.57
CA TRP A 291 -4.59 -3.89 6.35
C TRP A 291 -5.53 -3.03 5.50
N ASN A 292 -5.19 -2.82 4.23
CA ASN A 292 -6.01 -2.04 3.31
C ASN A 292 -7.34 -2.74 2.95
N PHE A 293 -7.39 -4.08 3.03
CA PHE A 293 -8.56 -4.89 2.64
C PHE A 293 -9.06 -5.86 3.73
N GLY A 294 -8.58 -5.72 4.99
CA GLY A 294 -9.05 -6.47 6.16
C GLY A 294 -10.47 -6.09 6.61
N ARG A 295 -11.02 -6.67 7.67
CA ARG A 295 -12.41 -6.39 8.11
C ARG A 295 -12.64 -4.96 8.57
N ALA A 296 -11.67 -4.37 9.25
CA ALA A 296 -11.76 -3.01 9.79
C ALA A 296 -10.96 -2.01 8.94
N ASN A 297 -11.31 -1.87 7.65
CA ASN A 297 -10.59 -1.01 6.71
C ASN A 297 -11.38 0.26 6.32
N LEU A 298 -10.66 1.30 5.86
CA LEU A 298 -11.29 2.55 5.41
C LEU A 298 -12.17 2.40 4.16
N LEU A 299 -11.83 1.48 3.25
CA LEU A 299 -12.60 1.24 2.02
C LEU A 299 -14.02 0.74 2.32
N ALA A 300 -14.17 -0.22 3.23
CA ALA A 300 -15.46 -0.75 3.64
C ALA A 300 -16.32 0.32 4.30
N ALA A 301 -15.70 1.17 5.13
CA ALA A 301 -16.37 2.31 5.76
C ALA A 301 -16.84 3.35 4.72
N ALA A 302 -16.07 3.60 3.67
CA ALA A 302 -16.42 4.54 2.62
C ALA A 302 -17.58 4.04 1.73
N LEU A 303 -17.67 2.73 1.50
CA LEU A 303 -18.67 2.13 0.62
C LEU A 303 -20.00 1.81 1.31
N ARG A 304 -20.00 1.53 2.62
CA ARG A 304 -21.21 1.19 3.36
C ARG A 304 -22.25 2.31 3.32
N GLY A 305 -23.48 1.94 2.99
CA GLY A 305 -24.65 2.82 2.88
C GLY A 305 -24.73 3.58 1.56
N LEU A 306 -23.79 3.37 0.63
CA LEU A 306 -23.88 3.99 -0.69
C LEU A 306 -24.85 3.21 -1.58
N PRO A 307 -25.62 3.91 -2.43
CA PRO A 307 -26.41 3.25 -3.46
C PRO A 307 -25.47 2.64 -4.51
N TRP A 308 -25.94 1.61 -5.21
CA TRP A 308 -25.09 0.76 -6.05
C TRP A 308 -24.38 1.50 -7.19
N GLU A 309 -25.06 2.47 -7.81
CA GLU A 309 -24.52 3.31 -8.88
C GLU A 309 -23.33 4.16 -8.43
N ALA A 310 -23.31 4.57 -7.15
CA ALA A 310 -22.19 5.29 -6.56
C ALA A 310 -21.11 4.33 -6.03
N ALA A 311 -21.51 3.20 -5.46
CA ALA A 311 -20.61 2.28 -4.77
C ALA A 311 -19.65 1.54 -5.74
N GLN A 312 -20.13 1.06 -6.89
CA GLN A 312 -19.29 0.24 -7.78
C GLN A 312 -18.12 1.03 -8.41
N PRO A 313 -18.32 2.23 -9.00
CA PRO A 313 -17.22 3.02 -9.53
C PRO A 313 -16.27 3.48 -8.42
N LEU A 314 -16.79 3.84 -7.24
CA LEU A 314 -15.97 4.22 -6.10
C LEU A 314 -15.12 3.04 -5.62
N ALA A 315 -15.67 1.82 -5.55
CA ALA A 315 -14.93 0.63 -5.16
C ALA A 315 -13.74 0.39 -6.10
N GLN A 316 -13.93 0.50 -7.42
CA GLN A 316 -12.85 0.39 -8.41
C GLN A 316 -11.75 1.44 -8.17
N ARG A 317 -12.13 2.71 -7.98
CA ARG A 317 -11.20 3.82 -7.69
C ARG A 317 -10.42 3.55 -6.41
N LEU A 318 -11.09 3.16 -5.33
CA LEU A 318 -10.47 2.91 -4.03
C LEU A 318 -9.52 1.71 -4.07
N VAL A 319 -9.88 0.62 -4.75
CA VAL A 319 -8.97 -0.53 -4.91
C VAL A 319 -7.69 -0.12 -5.63
N LEU A 320 -7.79 0.65 -6.73
CA LEU A 320 -6.62 1.14 -7.46
C LEU A 320 -5.77 2.13 -6.66
N LEU A 321 -6.40 3.00 -5.88
CA LEU A 321 -5.71 3.94 -5.00
C LEU A 321 -5.00 3.24 -3.83
N LEU A 322 -5.56 2.15 -3.31
CA LEU A 322 -4.94 1.33 -2.27
C LEU A 322 -3.87 0.37 -2.82
N ASP A 323 -3.95 0.03 -4.12
CA ASP A 323 -3.00 -0.78 -4.89
C ASP A 323 -2.67 -2.12 -4.23
N PRO A 324 -3.53 -3.15 -4.35
CA PRO A 324 -3.26 -4.46 -3.75
C PRO A 324 -2.02 -5.15 -4.34
N CYS A 325 -1.39 -6.03 -3.56
CA CYS A 325 -0.22 -6.81 -3.94
C CYS A 325 -0.55 -7.98 -4.90
N ALA A 326 -1.76 -8.01 -5.46
CA ALA A 326 -2.29 -9.06 -6.30
C ALA A 326 -3.28 -8.46 -7.32
N PRO A 327 -3.57 -9.16 -8.43
CA PRO A 327 -4.75 -8.85 -9.23
C PRO A 327 -6.01 -8.85 -8.36
N TYR A 328 -7.02 -8.07 -8.75
CA TYR A 328 -8.27 -7.99 -8.01
C TYR A 328 -9.48 -8.20 -8.90
N ARG A 329 -10.58 -8.62 -8.27
CA ARG A 329 -11.93 -8.62 -8.83
C ARG A 329 -12.91 -8.04 -7.82
N ILE A 330 -13.98 -7.43 -8.33
CA ILE A 330 -15.10 -6.94 -7.51
C ILE A 330 -16.31 -7.82 -7.79
N GLU A 331 -16.92 -8.34 -6.73
CA GLU A 331 -18.15 -9.12 -6.79
C GLU A 331 -19.27 -8.33 -6.12
N VAL A 332 -20.47 -8.42 -6.67
CA VAL A 332 -21.63 -7.65 -6.22
C VAL A 332 -22.78 -8.63 -5.97
N ASN A 333 -23.23 -8.68 -4.72
CA ASN A 333 -24.30 -9.54 -4.27
C ASN A 333 -25.48 -8.68 -3.83
N ARG A 334 -26.43 -8.47 -4.74
CA ARG A 334 -27.69 -7.76 -4.47
C ARG A 334 -28.74 -8.78 -4.06
N ARG A 335 -29.21 -8.68 -2.82
CA ARG A 335 -30.34 -9.47 -2.33
C ARG A 335 -31.63 -8.70 -2.63
N ALA A 336 -32.64 -9.41 -3.09
CA ALA A 336 -33.96 -8.85 -3.40
C ALA A 336 -34.66 -8.38 -2.13
#